data_AF-A0AAE3TAX5-F1
#
_entry.id   AF-A0AAE3TAX5-F1
#
_cell.length_a   1.000
_cell.length_b   1.000
_cell.length_c   1.000
_cell.angle_alpha   90.00
_cell.angle_beta   90.00
_cell.angle_gamma   90.00
#
_symmetry.space_group_name_H-M   'P 1'
#
loop_
_entity.id
_entity.type
_entity.pdbx_description
1 polymer ?
#
loop_
_entity_poly.entity_id
_entity_poly.type
_entity_poly.pdbx_seq_one_letter_code
_entity_poly.pdbx_strand_id
1 'polypeptide(L)'
;MAAPEIRPMSDPAMRGFVTGAVALYVLTAAIPFVPGAEIGLALLLMFGGAAAPVVYAGMVGALLLSYGAGRLVPPDRLCRALRWMRLRRAAELVCELAGMPQEERAARLAGRLPPVFGRLVRNRHVLLALLINMPGNTLLGGGGGLAFAAGLSGVYGFPGYALTVVVAVAPVPLIFWWL
;
A
#
# COMPACT_ATOMS: atom_id res chain seq x y z
N MET A 1 28.47 -42.52 16.12
CA MET A 1 28.01 -41.93 14.85
C MET A 1 26.98 -40.87 15.19
N ALA A 2 27.36 -39.59 15.16
CA ALA A 2 26.41 -38.50 15.28
C ALA A 2 25.60 -38.44 13.98
N ALA A 3 24.27 -38.46 14.08
CA ALA A 3 23.40 -38.27 12.93
C ALA A 3 23.72 -36.90 12.29
N PRO A 4 23.80 -36.79 10.95
CA PRO A 4 23.97 -35.50 10.31
C PRO A 4 22.76 -34.64 10.65
N GLU A 5 23.00 -33.55 11.35
CA GLU A 5 22.01 -32.53 11.65
C GLU A 5 21.64 -31.86 10.32
N ILE A 6 20.62 -32.39 9.64
CA ILE A 6 20.08 -31.82 8.41
C ILE A 6 19.45 -30.49 8.80
N ARG A 7 20.22 -29.40 8.71
CA ARG A 7 19.66 -28.05 8.81
C ARG A 7 18.73 -27.87 7.61
N PRO A 8 17.40 -27.80 7.80
CA PRO A 8 16.43 -27.75 6.68
C PRO A 8 16.56 -26.49 5.81
N MET A 9 17.44 -25.54 6.17
CA MET A 9 17.67 -24.28 5.46
C MET A 9 18.65 -24.38 4.28
N SER A 10 19.33 -25.52 4.04
CA SER A 10 20.30 -25.66 2.94
C SER A 10 19.71 -26.17 1.63
N ASP A 11 18.48 -26.70 1.63
CA ASP A 11 17.86 -27.26 0.43
C ASP A 11 17.47 -26.14 -0.57
N PRO A 12 18.08 -26.09 -1.77
CA PRO A 12 17.74 -25.10 -2.79
C PRO A 12 16.26 -25.17 -3.23
N ALA A 13 15.63 -26.35 -3.20
CA ALA A 13 14.23 -26.51 -3.55
C ALA A 13 13.31 -25.84 -2.52
N MET A 14 13.58 -26.04 -1.23
CA MET A 14 12.83 -25.42 -0.13
C MET A 14 12.97 -23.90 -0.14
N ARG A 15 14.19 -23.38 -0.34
CA ARG A 15 14.42 -21.93 -0.46
C ARG A 15 13.69 -21.32 -1.65
N GLY A 16 13.69 -22.02 -2.79
CA GLY A 16 12.92 -21.61 -3.96
C GLY A 16 11.42 -21.55 -3.68
N PHE A 17 10.87 -22.58 -3.03
CA PHE A 17 9.47 -22.62 -2.62
C PHE A 17 9.09 -21.47 -1.69
N VAL A 18 9.87 -21.25 -0.61
CA VAL A 18 9.65 -20.15 0.34
C VAL A 18 9.70 -18.80 -0.37
N THR A 19 10.70 -18.58 -1.22
CA THR A 19 10.83 -17.33 -1.99
C THR A 19 9.63 -17.13 -2.92
N GLY A 20 9.19 -18.18 -3.61
CA GLY A 20 8.01 -18.15 -4.47
C GLY A 20 6.73 -17.85 -3.71
N ALA A 21 6.53 -18.45 -2.54
CA ALA A 21 5.38 -18.19 -1.68
C ALA A 21 5.37 -16.74 -1.17
N VAL A 22 6.52 -16.20 -0.76
CA VAL A 22 6.65 -14.80 -0.35
C VAL A 22 6.38 -13.86 -1.52
N ALA A 23 6.93 -14.14 -2.71
CA ALA A 23 6.66 -13.33 -3.89
C ALA A 23 5.16 -13.33 -4.24
N LEU A 24 4.51 -14.50 -4.19
CA LEU A 24 3.07 -14.61 -4.41
C LEU A 24 2.28 -13.82 -3.37
N TYR A 25 2.64 -13.91 -2.10
CA TYR A 25 2.04 -13.11 -1.02
C TYR A 25 2.14 -11.60 -1.32
N VAL A 26 3.34 -11.11 -1.64
CA VAL A 26 3.58 -9.69 -1.95
C VAL A 26 2.79 -9.22 -3.17
N LEU A 27 2.85 -9.99 -4.26
CA LEU A 27 2.15 -9.66 -5.49
C LEU A 27 0.64 -9.63 -5.27
N THR A 28 0.11 -10.60 -4.54
CA THR A 28 -1.32 -10.68 -4.23
C THR A 28 -1.75 -9.52 -3.34
N ALA A 29 -0.98 -9.20 -2.30
CA ALA A 29 -1.24 -8.07 -1.40
C ALA A 29 -1.15 -6.69 -2.09
N ALA A 30 -0.40 -6.59 -3.19
CA ALA A 30 -0.31 -5.35 -3.98
C ALA A 30 -1.57 -5.08 -4.81
N ILE A 31 -2.36 -6.11 -5.11
CA ILE A 31 -3.57 -6.00 -5.94
C ILE A 31 -4.66 -5.28 -5.13
N PRO A 32 -5.32 -4.25 -5.71
CA PRO A 32 -6.46 -3.61 -5.07
C PRO A 32 -7.58 -4.59 -4.70
N PHE A 33 -8.25 -4.35 -3.58
CA PHE A 33 -9.33 -5.15 -3.00
C PHE A 33 -8.92 -6.52 -2.46
N VAL A 34 -7.62 -6.85 -2.47
CA VAL A 34 -7.13 -8.05 -1.79
C VAL A 34 -6.92 -7.77 -0.29
N PRO A 35 -7.40 -8.65 0.61
CA PRO A 35 -7.20 -8.53 2.06
C PRO A 35 -5.76 -8.93 2.47
N GLY A 36 -4.76 -8.19 1.97
CA GLY A 36 -3.34 -8.52 2.16
C GLY A 36 -2.88 -8.42 3.61
N ALA A 37 -3.45 -7.48 4.38
CA ALA A 37 -3.14 -7.31 5.81
C ALA A 37 -3.67 -8.49 6.64
N GLU A 38 -4.87 -8.98 6.31
CA GLU A 38 -5.48 -10.15 6.94
C GLU A 38 -4.71 -11.43 6.62
N ILE A 39 -4.21 -11.57 5.38
CA ILE A 39 -3.30 -12.68 5.02
C ILE A 39 -2.00 -12.58 5.83
N GLY A 40 -1.40 -11.39 5.94
CA GLY A 40 -0.21 -11.16 6.76
C GLY A 40 -0.43 -11.50 8.23
N LEU A 41 -1.58 -11.09 8.78
CA LEU A 41 -1.98 -11.42 10.14
C LEU A 41 -2.17 -12.93 10.33
N ALA A 42 -2.79 -13.62 9.38
CA ALA A 42 -2.93 -15.08 9.42
C ALA A 42 -1.56 -15.78 9.45
N LEU A 43 -0.58 -15.29 8.69
CA LEU A 43 0.80 -15.80 8.73
C LEU A 43 1.47 -15.56 10.08
N LEU A 44 1.29 -14.38 10.67
CA LEU A 44 1.80 -14.07 12.02
C LEU A 44 1.15 -14.94 13.10
N LEU A 45 -0.15 -15.21 12.99
CA LEU A 45 -0.85 -16.09 13.91
C LEU A 45 -0.41 -17.55 13.78
N MET A 46 -0.09 -18.00 12.56
CA MET A 46 0.31 -19.39 12.29
C MET A 46 1.78 -19.66 12.60
N PHE A 47 2.68 -18.71 12.34
CA PHE A 47 4.14 -18.88 12.45
C PHE A 47 4.79 -18.02 13.54
N GLY A 48 4.01 -17.18 14.24
CA GLY A 48 4.49 -16.32 15.31
C GLY A 48 5.44 -15.21 14.84
N GLY A 49 6.25 -14.70 15.77
CA GLY A 49 7.23 -13.64 15.51
C GLY A 49 8.28 -13.96 14.45
N ALA A 50 8.54 -15.25 14.18
CA ALA A 50 9.48 -15.67 13.13
C ALA A 50 9.05 -15.21 11.72
N ALA A 51 7.73 -15.06 11.48
CA ALA A 51 7.21 -14.54 10.22
C ALA A 51 7.22 -13.00 10.14
N ALA A 52 7.41 -12.29 11.25
CA ALA A 52 7.25 -10.83 11.29
C ALA A 52 8.15 -10.05 10.33
N PRO A 53 9.45 -10.37 10.14
CA PRO A 53 10.28 -9.65 9.18
C PRO A 53 9.79 -9.83 7.74
N VAL A 54 9.36 -11.06 7.39
CA VAL A 54 8.90 -11.40 6.04
C VAL A 54 7.56 -10.75 5.75
N VAL A 55 6.62 -10.79 6.71
CA VAL A 55 5.31 -10.14 6.59
C VAL A 55 5.47 -8.63 6.50
N TYR A 56 6.31 -8.02 7.35
CA TYR A 56 6.58 -6.59 7.32
C TYR A 56 7.20 -6.14 5.99
N ALA A 57 8.30 -6.77 5.58
CA ALA A 57 8.98 -6.44 4.33
C ALA A 57 8.05 -6.68 3.13
N GLY A 58 7.27 -7.76 3.17
CA GLY A 58 6.31 -8.09 2.11
C GLY A 58 5.20 -7.06 1.98
N MET A 59 4.60 -6.63 3.10
CA MET A 59 3.56 -5.59 3.09
C MET A 59 4.09 -4.24 2.63
N VAL A 60 5.24 -3.79 3.14
CA VAL A 60 5.88 -2.56 2.67
C VAL A 60 6.16 -2.63 1.17
N GLY A 61 6.74 -3.75 0.71
CA GLY A 61 7.00 -3.99 -0.71
C GLY A 61 5.73 -3.96 -1.57
N ALA A 62 4.67 -4.64 -1.14
CA ALA A 62 3.39 -4.69 -1.84
C ALA A 62 2.77 -3.29 -2.00
N LEU A 63 2.77 -2.49 -0.94
CA LEU A 63 2.22 -1.14 -0.96
C LEU A 63 3.07 -0.19 -1.84
N LEU A 64 4.40 -0.29 -1.77
CA LEU A 64 5.29 0.46 -2.66
C LEU A 64 5.08 0.09 -4.14
N LEU A 65 4.92 -1.21 -4.44
CA LEU A 65 4.62 -1.70 -5.79
C LEU A 65 3.28 -1.16 -6.30
N SER A 66 2.25 -1.22 -5.46
CA SER A 66 0.91 -0.76 -5.83
C SER A 66 0.86 0.77 -6.04
N TYR A 67 1.55 1.53 -5.19
CA TYR A 67 1.77 2.97 -5.39
C TYR A 67 2.49 3.26 -6.71
N GLY A 68 3.56 2.52 -6.99
CA GLY A 68 4.31 2.62 -8.25
C GLY A 68 3.41 2.39 -9.46
N ALA A 69 2.61 1.32 -9.43
CA ALA A 69 1.63 1.00 -10.46
C ALA A 69 0.60 2.13 -10.67
N GLY A 70 0.09 2.71 -9.58
CA GLY A 70 -0.81 3.88 -9.65
C GLY A 70 -0.16 5.10 -10.29
N ARG A 71 1.12 5.34 -10.01
CA ARG A 71 1.90 6.45 -10.58
C ARG A 71 2.17 6.31 -12.09
N LEU A 72 2.21 5.07 -12.60
CA LEU A 72 2.44 4.80 -14.02
C LEU A 72 1.20 5.09 -14.88
N VAL A 73 0.04 5.29 -14.27
CA VAL A 73 -1.19 5.64 -14.99
C VAL A 73 -1.09 7.09 -15.48
N PRO A 74 -1.09 7.34 -16.80
CA PRO A 74 -1.03 8.71 -17.31
C PRO A 74 -2.30 9.49 -16.92
N PRO A 75 -2.17 10.75 -16.46
CA PRO A 75 -3.31 11.55 -16.04
C PRO A 75 -4.34 11.75 -17.16
N ASP A 76 -3.91 11.83 -18.42
CA ASP A 76 -4.81 11.96 -19.57
C ASP A 76 -5.74 10.75 -19.73
N ARG A 77 -5.25 9.54 -19.43
CA ARG A 77 -6.07 8.32 -19.46
C ARG A 77 -7.11 8.35 -18.35
N LEU A 78 -6.71 8.78 -17.14
CA LEU A 78 -7.64 8.92 -16.02
C LEU A 78 -8.72 9.97 -16.31
N CYS A 79 -8.33 11.13 -16.83
CA CYS A 79 -9.25 12.17 -17.30
C CYS A 79 -10.27 11.61 -18.31
N ARG A 80 -9.80 10.88 -19.32
CA ARG A 80 -10.67 10.29 -20.36
C ARG A 80 -11.62 9.24 -19.77
N ALA A 81 -11.11 8.38 -18.89
CA ALA A 81 -11.91 7.36 -18.21
C ALA A 81 -13.03 8.00 -17.36
N LEU A 82 -12.70 9.04 -16.57
CA LEU A 82 -13.70 9.76 -15.76
C LEU A 82 -14.75 10.47 -16.62
N ARG A 83 -14.36 11.08 -17.76
CA ARG A 83 -15.31 11.66 -18.72
C ARG A 83 -16.23 10.60 -19.32
N TRP A 84 -15.68 9.44 -19.66
CA TRP A 84 -16.45 8.31 -20.19
C TRP A 84 -17.47 7.78 -19.18
N MET A 85 -17.11 7.72 -17.89
CA MET A 85 -18.02 7.40 -16.79
C MET A 85 -19.01 8.54 -16.44
N ARG A 86 -19.05 9.62 -17.23
CA ARG A 86 -19.88 10.82 -17.02
C ARG A 86 -19.58 11.60 -15.72
N LEU A 87 -18.43 11.34 -15.08
CA LEU A 87 -17.96 12.05 -13.88
C LEU A 87 -17.23 13.34 -14.25
N ARG A 88 -17.93 14.27 -14.94
CA ARG A 88 -17.34 15.48 -15.54
C ARG A 88 -16.54 16.33 -14.54
N ARG A 89 -17.12 16.59 -13.35
CA ARG A 89 -16.46 17.37 -12.28
C ARG A 89 -15.16 16.70 -11.78
N ALA A 90 -15.16 15.38 -11.63
CA ALA A 90 -13.98 14.65 -11.22
C ALA A 90 -12.90 14.68 -12.31
N ALA A 91 -13.30 14.51 -13.58
CA ALA A 91 -12.38 14.61 -14.70
C ALA A 91 -11.72 15.99 -14.78
N GLU A 92 -12.51 17.08 -14.66
CA GLU A 92 -12.00 18.46 -14.66
C GLU A 92 -11.00 18.69 -13.52
N LEU A 93 -11.33 18.24 -12.31
CA LEU A 93 -10.44 18.34 -11.16
C LEU A 93 -9.12 17.58 -11.38
N VAL A 94 -9.18 16.36 -11.90
CA VAL A 94 -7.99 15.54 -12.17
C VAL A 94 -7.12 16.18 -13.26
N CYS A 95 -7.72 16.66 -14.35
CA CYS A 95 -6.95 17.28 -15.44
C CYS A 95 -6.30 18.59 -15.00
N GLU A 96 -6.99 19.39 -14.19
CA GLU A 96 -6.41 20.60 -13.61
C GLU A 96 -5.21 20.26 -12.71
N LEU A 97 -5.36 19.30 -11.80
CA LEU A 97 -4.28 18.87 -10.92
C LEU A 97 -3.10 18.27 -11.69
N ALA A 98 -3.35 17.61 -12.82
CA ALA A 98 -2.31 17.03 -13.66
C ALA A 98 -1.36 18.09 -14.25
N GLY A 99 -1.88 19.28 -14.59
CA GLY A 99 -1.08 20.40 -15.08
C GLY A 99 -0.30 21.15 -13.99
N MET A 100 -0.53 20.83 -12.71
CA MET A 100 0.11 21.52 -11.58
C MET A 100 1.35 20.78 -11.07
N PRO A 101 2.35 21.52 -10.53
CA PRO A 101 3.43 20.94 -9.74
C PRO A 101 2.89 20.12 -8.56
N GLN A 102 3.55 19.01 -8.24
CA GLN A 102 3.08 18.06 -7.22
C GLN A 102 2.82 18.72 -5.84
N GLU A 103 3.68 19.64 -5.44
CA GLU A 103 3.62 20.30 -4.13
C GLU A 103 2.35 21.13 -3.95
N GLU A 104 1.84 21.72 -5.04
CA GLU A 104 0.65 22.56 -5.04
C GLU A 104 -0.64 21.75 -5.06
N ARG A 105 -0.62 20.53 -5.62
CA ARG A 105 -1.83 19.71 -5.85
C ARG A 105 -2.65 19.49 -4.58
N ALA A 106 -1.98 19.18 -3.47
CA ALA A 106 -2.67 18.93 -2.20
C ALA A 106 -3.31 20.19 -1.61
N ALA A 107 -2.64 21.33 -1.72
CA ALA A 107 -3.18 22.62 -1.25
C ALA A 107 -4.40 23.04 -2.09
N ARG A 108 -4.32 22.85 -3.41
CA ARG A 108 -5.42 23.13 -4.35
C ARG A 108 -6.62 22.21 -4.11
N LEU A 109 -6.38 20.91 -3.92
CA LEU A 109 -7.43 19.96 -3.56
C LEU A 109 -8.09 20.32 -2.22
N ALA A 110 -7.30 20.67 -1.20
CA ALA A 110 -7.82 21.07 0.10
C ALA A 110 -8.67 22.35 0.03
N GLY A 111 -8.32 23.30 -0.84
CA GLY A 111 -9.08 24.55 -1.03
C GLY A 111 -10.44 24.38 -1.72
N ARG A 112 -10.66 23.26 -2.42
CA ARG A 112 -11.95 22.93 -3.06
C ARG A 112 -12.91 22.16 -2.16
N LEU A 113 -12.41 21.66 -1.03
CA LEU A 113 -13.15 20.80 -0.13
C LEU A 113 -13.71 21.59 1.06
N PRO A 114 -14.80 21.12 1.69
CA PRO A 114 -15.25 21.66 2.97
C PRO A 114 -14.13 21.62 4.02
N PRO A 115 -14.14 22.51 5.04
CA PRO A 115 -13.02 22.70 5.97
C PRO A 115 -12.48 21.42 6.62
N VAL A 116 -13.38 20.49 6.97
CA VAL A 116 -13.02 19.19 7.57
C VAL A 116 -12.21 18.33 6.59
N PHE A 117 -12.72 18.14 5.37
CA PHE A 117 -12.04 17.35 4.34
C PHE A 117 -10.76 18.03 3.85
N GLY A 118 -10.73 19.37 3.76
CA GLY A 118 -9.51 20.11 3.47
C GLY A 118 -8.41 19.88 4.52
N ARG A 119 -8.77 19.78 5.81
CA ARG A 119 -7.83 19.43 6.88
C ARG A 119 -7.32 17.99 6.75
N LEU A 120 -8.18 17.04 6.36
CA LEU A 120 -7.76 15.66 6.11
C LEU A 120 -6.75 15.56 4.96
N VAL A 121 -6.93 16.32 3.88
CA VAL A 121 -5.99 16.36 2.74
C VAL A 121 -4.65 17.01 3.13
N ARG A 122 -4.66 18.02 4.01
CA ARG A 122 -3.41 18.59 4.56
C ARG A 122 -2.64 17.57 5.39
N ASN A 123 -3.36 16.76 6.17
CA ASN A 123 -2.82 15.66 6.98
C ASN A 123 -2.80 14.32 6.23
N ARG A 124 -2.69 14.35 4.88
CA ARG A 124 -2.82 13.17 4.00
C ARG A 124 -1.99 11.95 4.42
N HIS A 125 -0.78 12.15 4.94
CA HIS A 125 0.10 11.07 5.39
C HIS A 125 -0.47 10.36 6.63
N VAL A 126 -0.94 11.13 7.60
CA VAL A 126 -1.61 10.59 8.79
C VAL A 126 -2.92 9.93 8.39
N LEU A 127 -3.72 10.56 7.53
CA LEU A 127 -4.96 9.98 7.01
C LEU A 127 -4.70 8.63 6.35
N LEU A 128 -3.70 8.54 5.47
CA LEU A 128 -3.35 7.31 4.79
C LEU A 128 -2.91 6.22 5.78
N ALA A 129 -2.07 6.55 6.76
CA ALA A 129 -1.65 5.60 7.80
C ALA A 129 -2.85 5.06 8.59
N LEU A 130 -3.81 5.92 8.92
CA LEU A 130 -5.05 5.53 9.60
C LEU A 130 -5.94 4.65 8.72
N LEU A 131 -6.09 4.98 7.44
CA LEU A 131 -6.89 4.18 6.49
C LEU A 131 -6.29 2.78 6.29
N ILE A 132 -4.96 2.67 6.19
CA ILE A 132 -4.25 1.39 6.06
C ILE A 132 -4.44 0.51 7.30
N ASN A 133 -4.61 1.11 8.48
CA ASN A 133 -4.83 0.38 9.73
C ASN A 133 -6.31 0.27 10.13
N MET A 134 -7.23 0.81 9.33
CA MET A 134 -8.65 0.72 9.60
C MET A 134 -9.14 -0.73 9.38
N PRO A 135 -9.89 -1.33 10.32
CA PRO A 135 -10.51 -2.62 10.09
C PRO A 135 -11.51 -2.53 8.93
N GLY A 136 -11.49 -3.53 8.04
CA GLY A 136 -12.38 -3.55 6.88
C GLY A 136 -11.97 -2.59 5.75
N ASN A 137 -10.74 -2.07 5.75
CA ASN A 137 -10.23 -1.23 4.65
C ASN A 137 -10.25 -1.93 3.28
N THR A 138 -10.38 -3.26 3.23
CA THR A 138 -10.62 -4.05 2.01
C THR A 138 -11.82 -3.54 1.21
N LEU A 139 -12.87 -3.03 1.87
CA LEU A 139 -14.03 -2.40 1.21
C LEU A 139 -13.65 -1.10 0.45
N LEU A 140 -12.60 -0.41 0.91
CA LEU A 140 -12.04 0.78 0.28
C LEU A 140 -10.91 0.44 -0.72
N GLY A 141 -10.71 -0.86 -1.02
CA GLY A 141 -9.63 -1.35 -1.86
C GLY A 141 -8.46 -1.99 -1.11
N GLY A 142 -8.51 -2.10 0.21
CA GLY A 142 -7.45 -2.69 1.01
C GLY A 142 -6.21 -1.79 1.06
N GLY A 143 -5.12 -2.30 1.64
CA GLY A 143 -3.83 -1.61 1.60
C GLY A 143 -3.38 -1.31 0.16
N GLY A 144 -3.46 -2.32 -0.73
CA GLY A 144 -3.08 -2.18 -2.14
C GLY A 144 -3.90 -1.11 -2.87
N GLY A 145 -5.23 -1.09 -2.72
CA GLY A 145 -6.08 -0.08 -3.38
C GLY A 145 -5.84 1.33 -2.86
N LEU A 146 -5.64 1.50 -1.55
CA LEU A 146 -5.28 2.79 -0.95
C LEU A 146 -3.91 3.28 -1.47
N ALA A 147 -2.94 2.38 -1.57
CA ALA A 147 -1.62 2.64 -2.13
C ALA A 147 -1.69 3.04 -3.60
N PHE A 148 -2.43 2.28 -4.40
CA PHE A 148 -2.69 2.56 -5.82
C PHE A 148 -3.35 3.94 -6.00
N ALA A 149 -4.40 4.24 -5.22
CA ALA A 149 -5.07 5.53 -5.25
C ALA A 149 -4.13 6.69 -4.83
N ALA A 150 -3.27 6.47 -3.84
CA ALA A 150 -2.25 7.45 -3.45
C ALA A 150 -1.25 7.71 -4.59
N GLY A 151 -0.82 6.68 -5.32
CA GLY A 151 0.03 6.81 -6.50
C GLY A 151 -0.67 7.56 -7.64
N LEU A 152 -1.90 7.14 -7.95
CA LEU A 152 -2.75 7.69 -9.01
C LEU A 152 -3.09 9.17 -8.79
N SER A 153 -3.34 9.57 -7.53
CA SER A 153 -3.68 10.94 -7.18
C SER A 153 -2.56 11.94 -7.46
N GLY A 154 -1.31 11.49 -7.46
CA GLY A 154 -0.13 12.34 -7.59
C GLY A 154 0.06 13.36 -6.46
N VAL A 155 -0.72 13.32 -5.37
CA VAL A 155 -0.57 14.27 -4.25
C VAL A 155 0.51 13.86 -3.24
N TYR A 156 0.99 12.61 -3.32
CA TYR A 156 2.04 12.07 -2.47
C TYR A 156 3.37 11.99 -3.23
N GLY A 157 4.40 12.67 -2.72
CA GLY A 157 5.78 12.43 -3.15
C GLY A 157 6.26 11.06 -2.68
N PHE A 158 7.16 10.42 -3.43
CA PHE A 158 7.63 9.07 -3.11
C PHE A 158 8.28 8.95 -1.72
N PRO A 159 9.19 9.84 -1.28
CA PRO A 159 9.82 9.71 0.04
C PRO A 159 8.82 9.81 1.19
N GLY A 160 7.90 10.78 1.12
CA GLY A 160 6.87 10.95 2.14
C GLY A 160 5.89 9.77 2.18
N TYR A 161 5.53 9.23 1.01
CA TYR A 161 4.70 8.02 0.92
C TYR A 161 5.41 6.80 1.52
N ALA A 162 6.66 6.56 1.15
CA ALA A 162 7.44 5.42 1.64
C ALA A 162 7.59 5.45 3.16
N LEU A 163 7.93 6.62 3.74
CA LEU A 163 7.99 6.80 5.18
C LEU A 163 6.63 6.52 5.86
N THR A 164 5.54 7.00 5.25
CA THR A 164 4.18 6.76 5.77
C THR A 164 3.88 5.26 5.84
N VAL A 165 4.21 4.51 4.78
CA VAL A 165 3.97 3.06 4.71
C VAL A 165 4.83 2.29 5.70
N VAL A 166 6.12 2.60 5.79
CA VAL A 166 7.05 1.99 6.76
C VAL A 166 6.49 2.12 8.19
N VAL A 167 6.05 3.32 8.56
CA VAL A 167 5.47 3.57 9.89
C VAL A 167 4.09 2.91 10.04
N ALA A 168 3.25 2.97 9.01
CA ALA A 168 1.88 2.44 9.08
C ALA A 168 1.83 0.92 9.19
N VAL A 169 2.77 0.20 8.56
CA VAL A 169 2.80 -1.27 8.57
C VAL A 169 3.46 -1.83 9.84
N ALA A 170 4.35 -1.07 10.48
CA ALA A 170 5.16 -1.53 11.60
C ALA A 170 4.42 -2.07 12.84
N PRO A 171 3.28 -1.50 13.29
CA PRO A 171 2.71 -1.85 14.60
C PRO A 171 2.42 -3.35 14.78
N VAL A 172 1.73 -3.98 13.81
CA VAL A 172 1.31 -5.38 13.93
C VAL A 172 2.51 -6.34 13.92
N PRO A 173 3.42 -6.32 12.93
CA PRO A 173 4.59 -7.20 12.93
C PRO A 173 5.50 -6.97 14.14
N LEU A 174 5.67 -5.73 14.61
CA LEU A 174 6.49 -5.46 15.79
C LEU A 174 5.89 -6.06 17.06
N ILE A 175 4.57 -6.00 17.23
CA ILE A 175 3.90 -6.66 18.36
C ILE A 175 4.23 -8.16 18.37
N PHE A 176 4.06 -8.83 17.22
CA PHE A 176 4.36 -10.27 17.11
C PHE A 176 5.85 -10.60 17.22
N TRP A 177 6.75 -9.68 16.85
CA TRP A 177 8.19 -9.88 17.00
C TRP A 177 8.62 -9.92 18.47
N TRP A 178 7.92 -9.18 19.34
CA TRP A 178 8.21 -9.09 20.77
C TRP A 178 7.41 -10.06 21.64
N LEU A 179 6.36 -10.67 21.10
CA LEU A 179 5.55 -11.73 21.74
C LEU A 179 6.18 -13.11 21.53
#